data_AF-A0A963Y4Q5-F1
#
_entry.id   AF-A0A963Y4Q5-F1
#
_cell.length_a   1.000
_cell.length_b   1.000
_cell.length_c   1.000
_cell.angle_alpha   90.00
_cell.angle_beta   90.00
_cell.angle_gamma   90.00
#
_symmetry.space_group_name_H-M   'P 1'
#
loop_
_entity.id
_entity.type
_entity.pdbx_description
1 polymer ?
#
loop_
_entity_poly.entity_id
_entity_poly.type
_entity_poly.pdbx_seq_one_letter_code
_entity_poly.pdbx_strand_id
1 'polypeptide(L)'
;MKRNPLAGPAPARLLRSAAVLALLGATPALADDAELLAKACGDCHTTAADGTLSRISGQRKTPEAWLMTIVRMRMSHGADIDRQTEAALVRYLADTQGLAPSEAEPYRYALEKDPNMVEAIDEPLGTMCARCHTGARALLQHRTPEEWRTLIDFHVGQFPTIEYQALGRDREWYKIASTEIAELLATTQPRDTEAWSQWQAADKPGVAGDWIVLTTLPGAGQAYGRLTVSGDASPYAVSGDLTLADGSTQAVSGQMNLYTGYEWRATLDIGGQSYRQVL
;
A
#
# COMPACT_ATOMS: atom_id res chain seq x y z
N MET A 1 -58.40 36.19 59.79
CA MET A 1 -59.39 35.08 59.83
C MET A 1 -59.61 34.59 58.40
N LYS A 2 -59.82 33.27 58.21
CA LYS A 2 -60.37 32.60 57.00
C LYS A 2 -59.51 32.50 55.70
N ARG A 3 -58.99 31.26 55.52
CA ARG A 3 -59.08 30.36 54.34
C ARG A 3 -58.35 30.67 53.01
N ASN A 4 -57.54 29.66 52.62
CA ASN A 4 -57.05 29.30 51.28
C ASN A 4 -58.24 28.94 50.32
N PRO A 5 -58.09 28.87 48.97
CA PRO A 5 -57.44 27.69 48.35
C PRO A 5 -56.77 27.81 46.94
N LEU A 6 -55.76 26.97 46.75
CA LEU A 6 -55.42 26.10 45.59
C LEU A 6 -55.63 26.55 44.12
N ALA A 7 -54.49 26.67 43.43
CA ALA A 7 -54.20 26.13 42.09
C ALA A 7 -52.67 25.86 42.01
N GLY A 8 -52.08 25.04 41.13
CA GLY A 8 -52.56 24.07 40.13
C GLY A 8 -51.33 23.46 39.40
N PRO A 9 -51.34 22.20 38.89
CA PRO A 9 -50.10 21.57 38.43
C PRO A 9 -49.67 22.03 37.03
N ALA A 10 -48.37 22.32 36.87
CA ALA A 10 -47.75 22.65 35.58
C ALA A 10 -47.48 21.38 34.73
N PRO A 11 -47.53 21.48 33.39
CA PRO A 11 -47.38 20.32 32.51
C PRO A 11 -45.92 19.85 32.38
N ALA A 12 -45.70 18.54 32.45
CA ALA A 12 -44.41 17.92 32.21
C ALA A 12 -43.98 18.06 30.73
N ARG A 13 -42.80 18.61 30.48
CA ARG A 13 -42.18 18.61 29.15
C ARG A 13 -41.51 17.26 28.89
N LEU A 14 -42.00 16.51 27.91
CA LEU A 14 -41.27 15.35 27.39
C LEU A 14 -39.97 15.82 26.72
N LEU A 15 -38.82 15.38 27.23
CA LEU A 15 -37.58 15.43 26.44
C LEU A 15 -37.67 14.34 25.36
N ARG A 16 -37.67 14.76 24.09
CA ARG A 16 -37.41 13.87 22.96
C ARG A 16 -35.89 13.73 22.80
N SER A 17 -35.33 12.61 23.25
CA SER A 17 -33.95 12.25 22.93
C SER A 17 -33.83 11.96 21.43
N ALA A 18 -33.21 12.87 20.68
CA ALA A 18 -32.82 12.61 19.30
C ALA A 18 -31.56 11.74 19.31
N ALA A 19 -31.67 10.50 18.84
CA ALA A 19 -30.51 9.66 18.60
C ALA A 19 -29.74 10.22 17.39
N VAL A 20 -28.55 10.77 17.63
CA VAL A 20 -27.63 11.18 16.56
C VAL A 20 -27.01 9.91 15.99
N LEU A 21 -27.45 9.50 14.81
CA LEU A 21 -26.83 8.43 14.06
C LEU A 21 -25.49 8.95 13.52
N ALA A 22 -24.38 8.50 14.10
CA ALA A 22 -23.04 8.86 13.65
C ALA A 22 -22.76 8.21 12.29
N LEU A 23 -22.98 8.97 11.22
CA LEU A 23 -22.46 8.63 9.90
C LEU A 23 -20.94 8.73 9.96
N LEU A 24 -20.27 7.59 9.73
CA LEU A 24 -18.84 7.52 9.46
C LEU A 24 -18.57 8.28 8.15
N GLY A 25 -18.25 9.56 8.27
CA GLY A 25 -17.83 10.37 7.14
C GLY A 25 -16.48 9.88 6.64
N ALA A 26 -16.44 9.38 5.40
CA ALA A 26 -15.18 9.32 4.66
C ALA A 26 -14.54 10.72 4.65
N THR A 27 -13.24 10.79 4.92
CA THR A 27 -12.50 12.04 4.91
C THR A 27 -12.54 12.65 3.51
N PRO A 28 -12.68 13.99 3.35
CA PRO A 28 -12.93 14.61 2.05
C PRO A 28 -11.85 14.28 1.01
N ALA A 29 -10.58 14.17 1.42
CA ALA A 29 -9.49 13.76 0.55
C ALA A 29 -9.69 12.39 -0.14
N LEU A 30 -10.32 11.41 0.53
CA LEU A 30 -10.57 10.10 -0.07
C LEU A 30 -11.69 10.12 -1.13
N ALA A 31 -12.58 11.10 -1.09
CA ALA A 31 -13.60 11.29 -2.12
C ALA A 31 -12.98 11.93 -3.37
N ASP A 32 -12.16 12.97 -3.18
CA ASP A 32 -11.44 13.65 -4.27
C ASP A 32 -10.48 12.68 -5.00
N ASP A 33 -9.75 11.83 -4.26
CA ASP A 33 -8.86 10.82 -4.83
C ASP A 33 -9.62 9.70 -5.58
N ALA A 34 -10.84 9.36 -5.15
CA ALA A 34 -11.70 8.40 -5.85
C ALA A 34 -12.20 8.96 -7.20
N GLU A 35 -12.57 10.25 -7.24
CA GLU A 35 -12.88 10.95 -8.50
C GLU A 35 -11.65 11.03 -9.41
N LEU A 36 -10.46 11.30 -8.85
CA LEU A 36 -9.20 11.30 -9.59
C LEU A 36 -8.92 9.94 -10.25
N LEU A 37 -9.13 8.83 -9.52
CA LEU A 37 -9.01 7.47 -10.07
C LEU A 37 -10.01 7.22 -11.19
N ALA A 38 -11.28 7.58 -11.00
CA ALA A 38 -12.32 7.45 -12.02
C ALA A 38 -11.97 8.24 -13.30
N LYS A 39 -11.51 9.48 -13.15
CA LYS A 39 -11.08 10.35 -14.25
C LYS A 39 -9.83 9.84 -14.98
N ALA A 40 -8.84 9.31 -14.25
CA ALA A 40 -7.57 8.87 -14.83
C ALA A 40 -7.62 7.45 -15.45
N CYS A 41 -8.62 6.63 -15.09
CA CYS A 41 -8.68 5.22 -15.49
C CYS A 41 -9.99 4.80 -16.17
N GLY A 42 -11.08 5.57 -16.05
CA GLY A 42 -12.43 5.19 -16.49
C GLY A 42 -12.62 4.99 -18.00
N ASP A 43 -11.78 5.62 -18.83
CA ASP A 43 -11.80 5.44 -20.30
C ASP A 43 -11.46 4.00 -20.74
N CYS A 44 -10.76 3.24 -19.89
CA CYS A 44 -10.37 1.84 -20.15
C CYS A 44 -10.91 0.86 -19.12
N HIS A 45 -11.01 1.27 -17.85
CA HIS A 45 -11.51 0.45 -16.76
C HIS A 45 -13.00 0.69 -16.54
N THR A 46 -13.82 -0.28 -16.91
CA THR A 46 -15.28 -0.22 -16.76
C THR A 46 -15.72 -0.10 -15.29
N THR A 47 -16.57 0.86 -14.98
CA THR A 47 -17.18 1.02 -13.66
C THR A 47 -18.22 -0.07 -13.39
N ALA A 48 -18.10 -0.75 -12.25
CA ALA A 48 -19.06 -1.71 -11.74
C ALA A 48 -20.25 -1.01 -11.02
N ALA A 49 -21.28 -1.77 -10.68
CA ALA A 49 -22.51 -1.24 -10.06
C ALA A 49 -22.30 -0.61 -8.67
N ASP A 50 -21.21 -0.96 -7.98
CA ASP A 50 -20.78 -0.40 -6.70
C ASP A 50 -19.87 0.84 -6.84
N GLY A 51 -19.64 1.32 -8.07
CA GLY A 51 -18.76 2.44 -8.38
C GLY A 51 -17.28 2.07 -8.50
N THR A 52 -16.89 0.82 -8.25
CA THR A 52 -15.50 0.39 -8.36
C THR A 52 -15.07 0.19 -9.82
N LEU A 53 -13.78 0.35 -10.11
CA LEU A 53 -13.24 0.16 -11.46
C LEU A 53 -12.74 -1.28 -11.68
N SER A 54 -13.15 -1.90 -12.78
CA SER A 54 -12.74 -3.27 -13.13
C SER A 54 -11.22 -3.42 -13.16
N ARG A 55 -10.73 -4.63 -12.86
CA ARG A 55 -9.30 -4.97 -12.67
C ARG A 55 -8.67 -4.34 -11.42
N ILE A 56 -8.83 -3.03 -11.23
CA ILE A 56 -8.27 -2.27 -10.13
C ILE A 56 -8.85 -2.74 -8.79
N SER A 57 -10.18 -2.92 -8.72
CA SER A 57 -10.88 -3.40 -7.53
C SER A 57 -10.75 -4.90 -7.25
N GLY A 58 -10.01 -5.65 -8.08
CA GLY A 58 -9.73 -7.07 -7.86
C GLY A 58 -8.36 -7.38 -7.26
N GLN A 59 -7.51 -6.36 -7.01
CA GLN A 59 -6.11 -6.52 -6.62
C GLN A 59 -5.74 -5.65 -5.40
N ARG A 60 -4.86 -6.16 -4.52
CA ARG A 60 -4.18 -5.42 -3.44
C ARG A 60 -2.67 -5.60 -3.56
N LYS A 61 -1.89 -4.58 -3.21
CA LYS A 61 -0.43 -4.52 -3.45
C LYS A 61 0.29 -3.56 -2.52
N THR A 62 1.62 -3.65 -2.47
CA THR A 62 2.49 -2.61 -1.91
C THR A 62 2.50 -1.31 -2.74
N PRO A 63 2.93 -0.16 -2.17
CA PRO A 63 3.04 1.11 -2.91
C PRO A 63 3.89 0.99 -4.18
N GLU A 64 5.02 0.29 -4.09
CA GLU A 64 5.92 0.03 -5.23
C GLU A 64 5.23 -0.75 -6.36
N ALA A 65 4.40 -1.74 -6.02
CA ALA A 65 3.69 -2.56 -7.00
C ALA A 65 2.48 -1.85 -7.63
N TRP A 66 1.86 -0.90 -6.92
CA TRP A 66 0.90 0.05 -7.50
C TRP A 66 1.60 1.03 -8.46
N LEU A 67 2.73 1.61 -8.07
CA LEU A 67 3.54 2.46 -8.95
C LEU A 67 3.96 1.72 -10.22
N MET A 68 4.47 0.49 -10.11
CA MET A 68 4.78 -0.36 -11.26
C MET A 68 3.58 -0.64 -12.17
N THR A 69 2.37 -0.66 -11.61
CA THR A 69 1.13 -0.85 -12.38
C THR A 69 0.78 0.41 -13.17
N ILE A 70 0.80 1.58 -12.54
CA ILE A 70 0.54 2.87 -13.21
C ILE A 70 1.61 3.16 -14.27
N VAL A 71 2.89 2.95 -13.97
CA VAL A 71 3.99 3.09 -14.94
C VAL A 71 3.80 2.17 -16.14
N ARG A 72 3.30 0.94 -15.95
CA ARG A 72 2.95 0.05 -17.07
C ARG A 72 1.79 0.59 -17.91
N MET A 73 0.76 1.19 -17.31
CA MET A 73 -0.34 1.81 -18.08
C MET A 73 0.18 2.93 -18.97
N ARG A 74 1.09 3.77 -18.45
CA ARG A 74 1.76 4.84 -19.21
C ARG A 74 2.62 4.28 -20.34
N MET A 75 3.50 3.31 -20.04
CA MET A 75 4.48 2.77 -21.00
C MET A 75 3.89 1.82 -22.05
N SER A 76 2.91 0.98 -21.68
CA SER A 76 2.38 -0.10 -22.54
C SER A 76 1.03 0.23 -23.17
N HIS A 77 0.27 1.16 -22.58
CA HIS A 77 -1.09 1.50 -23.02
C HIS A 77 -1.28 3.01 -23.28
N GLY A 78 -0.24 3.82 -23.14
CA GLY A 78 -0.26 5.24 -23.50
C GLY A 78 -1.08 6.14 -22.59
N ALA A 79 -1.38 5.70 -21.35
CA ALA A 79 -2.16 6.50 -20.40
C ALA A 79 -1.44 7.81 -20.06
N ASP A 80 -2.13 8.95 -20.26
CA ASP A 80 -1.60 10.28 -19.97
C ASP A 80 -1.77 10.62 -18.48
N ILE A 81 -0.81 10.13 -17.68
CA ILE A 81 -0.76 10.32 -16.24
C ILE A 81 0.54 11.07 -15.91
N ASP A 82 0.42 12.28 -15.36
CA ASP A 82 1.55 13.08 -14.90
C ASP A 82 2.11 12.58 -13.55
N ARG A 83 3.20 13.18 -13.09
CA ARG A 83 3.90 12.75 -11.86
C ARG A 83 3.15 13.06 -10.58
N GLN A 84 2.31 14.09 -10.57
CA GLN A 84 1.52 14.47 -9.39
C GLN A 84 0.32 13.52 -9.25
N THR A 85 -0.39 13.28 -10.36
CA THR A 85 -1.46 12.29 -10.47
C THR A 85 -0.95 10.89 -10.16
N GLU A 86 0.21 10.48 -10.70
CA GLU A 86 0.85 9.19 -10.37
C GLU A 86 1.08 9.04 -8.85
N ALA A 87 1.59 10.08 -8.17
CA ALA A 87 1.83 10.04 -6.74
C ALA A 87 0.53 9.97 -5.91
N ALA A 88 -0.50 10.73 -6.28
CA ALA A 88 -1.81 10.69 -5.64
C ALA A 88 -2.50 9.34 -5.82
N LEU A 89 -2.52 8.80 -7.04
CA LEU A 89 -3.09 7.47 -7.32
C LEU A 89 -2.33 6.35 -6.60
N VAL A 90 -0.99 6.39 -6.54
CA VAL A 90 -0.21 5.41 -5.75
C VAL A 90 -0.58 5.48 -4.27
N ARG A 91 -0.72 6.69 -3.71
CA ARG A 91 -1.15 6.87 -2.32
C ARG A 91 -2.54 6.27 -2.10
N TYR A 92 -3.53 6.73 -2.87
CA TYR A 92 -4.91 6.28 -2.73
C TYR A 92 -5.03 4.75 -2.85
N LEU A 93 -4.38 4.14 -3.85
CA LEU A 93 -4.42 2.70 -4.07
C LEU A 93 -3.66 1.91 -2.99
N ALA A 94 -2.57 2.45 -2.41
CA ALA A 94 -1.89 1.82 -1.29
C ALA A 94 -2.66 1.97 0.04
N ASP A 95 -3.34 3.10 0.25
CA ASP A 95 -4.12 3.35 1.46
C ASP A 95 -5.44 2.55 1.47
N THR A 96 -6.09 2.41 0.30
CA THR A 96 -7.36 1.67 0.15
C THR A 96 -7.22 0.20 -0.23
N GLN A 97 -6.13 -0.17 -0.92
CA GLN A 97 -5.88 -1.52 -1.45
C GLN A 97 -4.42 -1.97 -1.20
N GLY A 98 -3.91 -1.65 -0.01
CA GLY A 98 -2.60 -2.03 0.48
C GLY A 98 -2.51 -3.48 0.98
N LEU A 99 -1.41 -3.80 1.65
CA LEU A 99 -1.20 -5.06 2.37
C LEU A 99 -1.18 -4.81 3.88
N ALA A 100 -1.68 -5.75 4.68
CA ALA A 100 -1.45 -5.72 6.12
C ALA A 100 0.03 -5.99 6.44
N PRO A 101 0.57 -5.54 7.60
CA PRO A 101 1.97 -5.76 7.95
C PRO A 101 2.43 -7.22 7.85
N SER A 102 1.60 -8.16 8.31
CA SER A 102 1.87 -9.61 8.26
C SER A 102 1.79 -10.23 6.86
N GLU A 103 1.14 -9.57 5.90
CA GLU A 103 1.15 -9.99 4.49
C GLU A 103 2.45 -9.56 3.78
N ALA A 104 3.01 -8.41 4.19
CA ALA A 104 4.27 -7.88 3.65
C ALA A 104 5.52 -8.45 4.34
N GLU A 105 5.43 -8.81 5.62
CA GLU A 105 6.52 -9.27 6.49
C GLU A 105 7.47 -10.30 5.83
N PRO A 106 7.00 -11.41 5.22
CA PRO A 106 7.91 -12.45 4.72
C PRO A 106 8.76 -12.02 3.51
N TYR A 107 8.45 -10.88 2.90
CA TYR A 107 9.01 -10.45 1.60
C TYR A 107 9.59 -9.02 1.63
N ARG A 108 9.72 -8.38 2.80
CA ARG A 108 10.17 -6.98 2.92
C ARG A 108 11.54 -6.71 2.29
N TYR A 109 12.44 -7.69 2.28
CA TYR A 109 13.75 -7.61 1.60
C TYR A 109 13.66 -7.10 0.15
N ALA A 110 12.58 -7.42 -0.56
CA ALA A 110 12.38 -6.99 -1.96
C ALA A 110 11.93 -5.52 -2.08
N LEU A 111 11.31 -4.96 -1.04
CA LEU A 111 10.96 -3.54 -0.93
C LEU A 111 12.19 -2.74 -0.45
N GLU A 112 12.87 -3.25 0.56
CA GLU A 112 14.08 -2.69 1.19
C GLU A 112 15.31 -2.75 0.27
N LYS A 113 15.24 -3.59 -0.78
CA LYS A 113 16.28 -3.82 -1.79
C LYS A 113 17.56 -4.40 -1.20
N ASP A 114 17.41 -5.44 -0.37
CA ASP A 114 18.55 -6.25 0.07
C ASP A 114 19.31 -6.75 -1.18
N PRO A 115 20.58 -6.33 -1.37
CA PRO A 115 21.33 -6.65 -2.58
C PRO A 115 21.82 -8.11 -2.63
N ASN A 116 21.78 -8.84 -1.50
CA ASN A 116 22.38 -10.17 -1.35
C ASN A 116 21.36 -11.27 -1.01
N MET A 117 20.07 -10.96 -0.97
CA MET A 117 19.04 -11.95 -0.68
C MET A 117 19.00 -13.06 -1.74
N VAL A 118 19.09 -14.31 -1.27
CA VAL A 118 18.86 -15.51 -2.09
C VAL A 118 17.47 -16.03 -1.76
N GLU A 119 16.51 -15.82 -2.66
CA GLU A 119 15.14 -16.28 -2.46
C GLU A 119 15.06 -17.82 -2.52
N ALA A 120 14.43 -18.42 -1.51
CA ALA A 120 13.96 -19.80 -1.54
C ALA A 120 12.43 -19.74 -1.71
N ILE A 121 11.96 -19.91 -2.94
CA ILE A 121 10.53 -19.93 -3.28
C ILE A 121 10.12 -21.38 -3.53
N ASP A 122 9.11 -21.85 -2.80
CA ASP A 122 8.63 -23.23 -2.92
C ASP A 122 8.13 -23.56 -4.33
N GLU A 123 8.36 -24.80 -4.76
CA GLU A 123 7.79 -25.30 -6.01
C GLU A 123 6.29 -25.60 -5.85
N PRO A 124 5.46 -25.32 -6.88
CA PRO A 124 5.83 -24.99 -8.27
C PRO A 124 6.09 -23.49 -8.54
N LEU A 125 6.00 -22.60 -7.55
CA LEU A 125 6.10 -21.15 -7.76
C LEU A 125 7.54 -20.69 -8.07
N GLY A 126 8.55 -21.37 -7.53
CA GLY A 126 9.96 -21.13 -7.87
C GLY A 126 10.22 -21.23 -9.38
N THR A 127 9.88 -22.37 -9.98
CA THR A 127 9.98 -22.61 -11.42
C THR A 127 9.03 -21.73 -12.23
N MET A 128 7.75 -21.64 -11.84
CA MET A 128 6.73 -21.03 -12.70
C MET A 128 6.70 -19.50 -12.65
N CYS A 129 7.11 -18.88 -11.53
CA CYS A 129 6.93 -17.45 -11.28
C CYS A 129 8.24 -16.69 -10.96
N ALA A 130 9.23 -17.33 -10.33
CA ALA A 130 10.42 -16.63 -9.80
C ALA A 130 11.65 -16.62 -10.73
N ARG A 131 11.60 -17.27 -11.89
CA ARG A 131 12.75 -17.39 -12.83
C ARG A 131 13.06 -16.15 -13.68
N CYS A 132 12.22 -15.11 -13.65
CA CYS A 132 12.37 -13.89 -14.46
C CYS A 132 12.51 -12.62 -13.61
N HIS A 133 11.94 -12.63 -12.42
CA HIS A 133 11.98 -11.58 -11.40
C HIS A 133 11.78 -12.24 -10.04
N THR A 134 12.01 -11.51 -8.96
CA THR A 134 11.86 -12.04 -7.60
C THR A 134 10.50 -12.70 -7.36
N GLY A 135 10.48 -13.81 -6.62
CA GLY A 135 9.24 -14.47 -6.18
C GLY A 135 8.42 -13.57 -5.26
N ALA A 136 9.09 -12.79 -4.41
CA ALA A 136 8.49 -11.71 -3.63
C ALA A 136 7.61 -10.76 -4.44
N ARG A 137 7.91 -10.49 -5.73
CA ARG A 137 7.08 -9.64 -6.59
C ARG A 137 5.69 -10.24 -6.84
N ALA A 138 5.58 -11.56 -6.92
CA ALA A 138 4.29 -12.24 -7.03
C ALA A 138 3.59 -12.28 -5.66
N LEU A 139 4.33 -12.58 -4.60
CA LEU A 139 3.80 -12.87 -3.27
C LEU A 139 3.46 -11.61 -2.44
N LEU A 140 4.00 -10.43 -2.80
CA LEU A 140 3.59 -9.11 -2.29
C LEU A 140 2.32 -8.55 -2.98
N GLN A 141 1.41 -9.43 -3.40
CA GLN A 141 0.14 -9.06 -4.05
C GLN A 141 -0.94 -10.07 -3.70
N HIS A 142 -2.14 -9.58 -3.41
CA HIS A 142 -3.33 -10.37 -3.10
C HIS A 142 -4.40 -10.10 -4.15
N ARG A 143 -5.05 -11.14 -4.71
CA ARG A 143 -5.98 -10.96 -5.84
C ARG A 143 -7.14 -11.95 -5.84
N THR A 144 -8.20 -11.60 -6.57
CA THR A 144 -9.29 -12.55 -6.86
C THR A 144 -8.79 -13.66 -7.79
N PRO A 145 -9.49 -14.83 -7.86
CA PRO A 145 -9.12 -15.90 -8.78
C PRO A 145 -9.07 -15.47 -10.26
N GLU A 146 -9.95 -14.54 -10.67
CA GLU A 146 -9.99 -13.96 -12.02
C GLU A 146 -8.75 -13.08 -12.30
N GLU A 147 -8.35 -12.26 -11.32
CA GLU A 147 -7.19 -11.37 -11.45
C GLU A 147 -5.84 -12.10 -11.39
N TRP A 148 -5.80 -13.34 -10.87
CA TRP A 148 -4.66 -14.25 -11.00
C TRP A 148 -4.61 -14.90 -12.39
N ARG A 149 -5.72 -15.43 -12.92
CA ARG A 149 -5.76 -15.98 -14.29
C ARG A 149 -5.38 -14.92 -15.32
N THR A 150 -5.98 -13.73 -15.23
CA THR A 150 -5.71 -12.65 -16.18
C THR A 150 -4.28 -12.08 -16.04
N LEU A 151 -3.61 -12.27 -14.90
CA LEU A 151 -2.17 -11.98 -14.80
C LEU A 151 -1.34 -12.91 -15.66
N ILE A 152 -1.71 -14.18 -15.73
CA ILE A 152 -1.01 -15.22 -16.49
C ILE A 152 -1.23 -15.01 -17.99
N ASP A 153 -2.47 -14.71 -18.39
CA ASP A 153 -2.79 -14.30 -19.76
C ASP A 153 -1.99 -13.05 -20.18
N PHE A 154 -1.87 -12.06 -19.29
CA PHE A 154 -1.01 -10.89 -19.53
C PHE A 154 0.46 -11.28 -19.73
N HIS A 155 1.02 -12.20 -18.93
CA HIS A 155 2.42 -12.61 -19.10
C HIS A 155 2.67 -13.32 -20.43
N VAL A 156 1.77 -14.20 -20.87
CA VAL A 156 1.90 -14.86 -22.18
C VAL A 156 1.68 -13.87 -23.33
N GLY A 157 0.66 -13.03 -23.26
CA GLY A 157 0.37 -12.03 -24.30
C GLY A 157 1.47 -10.97 -24.45
N GLN A 158 2.07 -10.54 -23.33
CA GLN A 158 3.13 -9.52 -23.33
C GLN A 158 4.52 -10.10 -23.62
N PHE A 159 4.77 -11.35 -23.23
CA PHE A 159 6.05 -12.06 -23.39
C PHE A 159 5.82 -13.43 -24.05
N PRO A 160 5.45 -13.50 -25.34
CA PRO A 160 5.06 -14.75 -26.00
C PRO A 160 6.16 -15.83 -26.02
N THR A 161 7.42 -15.46 -25.81
CA THR A 161 8.52 -16.42 -25.65
C THR A 161 8.59 -17.07 -24.27
N ILE A 162 7.75 -16.69 -23.30
CA ILE A 162 7.84 -17.15 -21.90
C ILE A 162 7.78 -18.68 -21.80
N GLU A 163 6.89 -19.33 -22.56
CA GLU A 163 6.75 -20.78 -22.62
C GLU A 163 7.87 -21.49 -23.43
N TYR A 164 8.69 -20.75 -24.18
CA TYR A 164 9.81 -21.31 -24.97
C TYR A 164 11.16 -21.25 -24.24
N GLN A 165 11.21 -20.61 -23.07
CA GLN A 165 12.42 -20.46 -22.25
C GLN A 165 12.72 -21.72 -21.43
N ALA A 166 13.89 -21.76 -20.78
CA ALA A 166 14.19 -22.80 -19.79
C ALA A 166 13.12 -22.79 -18.67
N LEU A 167 12.73 -23.99 -18.20
CA LEU A 167 11.62 -24.21 -17.28
C LEU A 167 10.22 -23.76 -17.79
N GLY A 168 10.12 -23.35 -19.06
CA GLY A 168 8.87 -23.18 -19.80
C GLY A 168 8.65 -24.31 -20.81
N ARG A 169 9.63 -24.51 -21.69
CA ARG A 169 9.52 -25.39 -22.87
C ARG A 169 9.50 -26.90 -22.58
N ASP A 170 9.62 -27.27 -21.32
CA ASP A 170 9.69 -28.64 -20.82
C ASP A 170 8.32 -29.19 -20.36
N ARG A 171 7.26 -28.37 -20.47
CA ARG A 171 5.91 -28.65 -19.97
C ARG A 171 4.83 -27.93 -20.77
N GLU A 172 3.56 -28.26 -20.56
CA GLU A 172 2.41 -27.50 -21.08
C GLU A 172 2.25 -26.17 -20.28
N TRP A 173 3.21 -25.24 -20.42
CA TRP A 173 3.40 -24.12 -19.48
C TRP A 173 2.15 -23.26 -19.29
N TYR A 174 1.50 -22.81 -20.37
CA TYR A 174 0.31 -21.97 -20.26
C TYR A 174 -0.87 -22.69 -19.59
N LYS A 175 -1.06 -23.99 -19.86
CA LYS A 175 -2.12 -24.81 -19.26
C LYS A 175 -1.90 -24.91 -17.74
N ILE A 176 -0.71 -25.37 -17.32
CA ILE A 176 -0.34 -25.49 -15.90
C ILE A 176 -0.44 -24.13 -15.20
N ALA A 177 0.00 -23.05 -15.86
CA ALA A 177 -0.09 -21.71 -15.30
C ALA A 177 -1.55 -21.28 -15.11
N SER A 178 -2.36 -21.28 -16.17
CA SER A 178 -3.75 -20.78 -16.16
C SER A 178 -4.72 -21.61 -15.33
N THR A 179 -4.41 -22.89 -15.06
CA THR A 179 -5.17 -23.74 -14.13
C THR A 179 -4.51 -23.81 -12.75
N GLU A 180 -3.44 -24.59 -12.60
CA GLU A 180 -2.88 -25.02 -11.31
C GLU A 180 -2.22 -23.87 -10.56
N ILE A 181 -1.41 -23.05 -11.25
CA ILE A 181 -0.72 -21.92 -10.60
C ILE A 181 -1.68 -20.77 -10.28
N ALA A 182 -2.65 -20.51 -11.16
CA ALA A 182 -3.70 -19.53 -10.90
C ALA A 182 -4.56 -19.90 -9.68
N GLU A 183 -4.91 -21.18 -9.54
CA GLU A 183 -5.65 -21.70 -8.38
C GLU A 183 -4.80 -21.65 -7.11
N LEU A 184 -3.55 -22.12 -7.16
CA LEU A 184 -2.62 -22.07 -6.02
C LEU A 184 -2.44 -20.63 -5.51
N LEU A 185 -2.21 -19.66 -6.40
CA LEU A 185 -2.11 -18.24 -6.03
C LEU A 185 -3.43 -17.66 -5.53
N ALA A 186 -4.58 -18.09 -6.07
CA ALA A 186 -5.88 -17.67 -5.56
C ALA A 186 -6.18 -18.21 -4.14
N THR A 187 -5.70 -19.41 -3.81
CA THR A 187 -5.84 -20.00 -2.47
C THR A 187 -4.83 -19.44 -1.47
N THR A 188 -3.58 -19.20 -1.88
CA THR A 188 -2.49 -18.76 -0.98
C THR A 188 -2.37 -17.25 -0.86
N GLN A 189 -2.78 -16.51 -1.89
CA GLN A 189 -2.78 -15.04 -1.95
C GLN A 189 -4.16 -14.49 -2.37
N PRO A 190 -5.25 -14.84 -1.66
CA PRO A 190 -6.59 -14.35 -1.97
C PRO A 190 -6.68 -12.85 -1.71
N ARG A 191 -7.49 -12.13 -2.50
CA ARG A 191 -7.73 -10.68 -2.32
C ARG A 191 -8.14 -10.38 -0.89
N ASP A 192 -9.16 -11.07 -0.40
CA ASP A 192 -9.77 -10.76 0.88
C ASP A 192 -9.21 -11.71 1.94
N THR A 193 -8.56 -11.13 2.95
CA THR A 193 -7.92 -11.86 4.06
C THR A 193 -8.41 -11.28 5.38
N GLU A 194 -8.46 -12.13 6.40
CA GLU A 194 -8.77 -11.66 7.76
C GLU A 194 -7.72 -10.64 8.25
N ALA A 195 -6.44 -10.86 7.93
CA ALA A 195 -5.36 -9.93 8.26
C ALA A 195 -5.59 -8.52 7.69
N TRP A 196 -6.03 -8.41 6.42
CA TRP A 196 -6.37 -7.13 5.81
C TRP A 196 -7.62 -6.50 6.44
N SER A 197 -8.70 -7.26 6.66
CA SER A 197 -9.90 -6.72 7.30
C SER A 197 -9.65 -6.23 8.74
N GLN A 198 -8.87 -6.98 9.52
CA GLN A 198 -8.43 -6.55 10.85
C GLN A 198 -7.55 -5.30 10.77
N TRP A 199 -6.58 -5.26 9.85
CA TRP A 199 -5.72 -4.09 9.68
C TRP A 199 -6.48 -2.83 9.23
N GLN A 200 -7.47 -2.95 8.34
CA GLN A 200 -8.33 -1.82 7.95
C GLN A 200 -9.07 -1.25 9.14
N ALA A 201 -9.66 -2.11 9.99
CA ALA A 201 -10.41 -1.72 11.18
C ALA A 201 -9.54 -1.23 12.36
N ALA A 202 -8.24 -1.51 12.37
CA ALA A 202 -7.33 -1.11 13.44
C ALA A 202 -7.04 0.41 13.44
N ASP A 203 -7.01 1.01 14.64
CA ASP A 203 -6.51 2.36 14.84
C ASP A 203 -5.03 2.45 14.48
N LYS A 204 -4.67 3.42 13.63
CA LYS A 204 -3.31 3.62 13.13
C LYS A 204 -2.68 4.80 13.89
N PRO A 205 -1.55 4.61 14.60
CA PRO A 205 -0.91 5.70 15.33
C PRO A 205 -0.39 6.78 14.38
N GLY A 206 -0.43 8.04 14.81
CA GLY A 206 0.19 9.14 14.09
C GLY A 206 1.72 8.99 14.07
N VAL A 207 2.34 9.35 12.94
CA VAL A 207 3.79 9.22 12.71
C VAL A 207 4.58 10.49 13.08
N ALA A 208 3.90 11.64 13.23
CA ALA A 208 4.50 12.90 13.64
C ALA A 208 5.01 12.85 15.10
N GLY A 209 6.17 13.44 15.35
CA GLY A 209 6.84 13.41 16.66
C GLY A 209 8.35 13.17 16.56
N ASP A 210 8.97 12.99 17.74
CA ASP A 210 10.41 12.73 17.89
C ASP A 210 10.71 11.24 17.98
N TRP A 211 11.62 10.77 17.13
CA TRP A 211 12.06 9.39 17.02
C TRP A 211 13.55 9.27 17.34
N ILE A 212 13.92 8.42 18.30
CA ILE A 212 15.32 8.05 18.50
C ILE A 212 15.68 6.94 17.52
N VAL A 213 16.74 7.15 16.74
CA VAL A 213 17.16 6.24 15.67
C VAL A 213 18.55 5.70 15.97
N LEU A 214 18.72 4.39 15.77
CA LEU A 214 20.01 3.71 15.71
C LEU A 214 20.07 3.04 14.32
N THR A 215 21.17 3.24 13.60
CA THR A 215 21.29 2.79 12.21
C THR A 215 22.74 2.51 11.82
N THR A 216 22.95 1.99 10.62
CA THR A 216 24.27 1.88 9.97
C THR A 216 24.17 2.51 8.59
N LEU A 217 24.89 3.62 8.40
CA LEU A 217 24.94 4.35 7.14
C LEU A 217 25.97 3.69 6.19
N PRO A 218 25.61 3.38 4.93
CA PRO A 218 26.55 2.91 3.92
C PRO A 218 27.80 3.81 3.82
N GLY A 219 28.98 3.22 4.02
CA GLY A 219 30.27 3.93 3.96
C GLY A 219 30.67 4.71 5.22
N ALA A 220 29.71 5.18 6.03
CA ALA A 220 29.97 5.93 7.27
C ALA A 220 29.89 5.08 8.56
N GLY A 221 29.29 3.89 8.51
CA GLY A 221 29.22 2.96 9.63
C GLY A 221 28.07 3.26 10.61
N GLN A 222 28.23 2.85 11.86
CA GLN A 222 27.18 3.00 12.88
C GLN A 222 26.91 4.47 13.20
N ALA A 223 25.62 4.81 13.31
CA ALA A 223 25.15 6.14 13.63
C ALA A 223 23.93 6.07 14.56
N TYR A 224 23.76 7.07 15.41
CA TYR A 224 22.58 7.22 16.28
C TYR A 224 22.17 8.68 16.39
N GLY A 225 20.91 8.96 16.71
CA GLY A 225 20.46 10.33 16.88
C GLY A 225 18.95 10.47 17.03
N ARG A 226 18.43 11.62 16.62
CA ARG A 226 16.99 11.92 16.66
C ARG A 226 16.53 12.44 15.31
N LEU A 227 15.38 11.92 14.86
CA LEU A 227 14.60 12.48 13.76
C LEU A 227 13.30 13.05 14.31
N THR A 228 12.90 14.22 13.85
CA THR A 228 11.60 14.84 14.10
C THR A 228 10.78 14.77 12.82
N VAL A 229 9.60 14.16 12.89
CA VAL A 229 8.61 14.09 11.81
C VAL A 229 7.54 15.14 12.08
N SER A 230 7.25 15.98 11.08
CA SER A 230 6.30 17.10 11.23
C SER A 230 5.39 17.27 10.01
N GLY A 231 4.23 17.89 10.24
CA GLY A 231 3.12 18.00 9.29
C GLY A 231 1.95 17.08 9.68
N ASP A 232 0.76 17.37 9.12
CA ASP A 232 -0.48 16.68 9.48
C ASP A 232 -0.79 15.48 8.55
N ALA A 233 -0.19 15.44 7.35
CA ALA A 233 -0.39 14.38 6.35
C ALA A 233 0.85 14.18 5.47
N SER A 234 0.98 13.00 4.87
CA SER A 234 2.01 12.73 3.83
C SER A 234 1.91 13.75 2.67
N PRO A 235 3.04 14.25 2.12
CA PRO A 235 4.41 14.04 2.59
C PRO A 235 4.71 14.86 3.86
N TYR A 236 5.15 14.16 4.91
CA TYR A 236 5.67 14.77 6.13
C TYR A 236 7.07 15.32 5.90
N ALA A 237 7.42 16.40 6.61
CA ALA A 237 8.80 16.88 6.69
C ALA A 237 9.56 16.08 7.76
N VAL A 238 10.77 15.65 7.42
CA VAL A 238 11.70 14.98 8.35
C VAL A 238 12.92 15.86 8.53
N SER A 239 13.34 16.09 9.77
CA SER A 239 14.57 16.80 10.13
C SER A 239 15.25 16.14 11.32
N GLY A 240 16.51 16.46 11.60
CA GLY A 240 17.19 15.97 12.79
C GLY A 240 18.70 15.93 12.63
N ASP A 241 19.36 15.13 13.47
CA ASP A 241 20.81 14.98 13.50
C ASP A 241 21.18 13.52 13.83
N LEU A 242 22.24 13.03 13.19
CA LEU A 242 22.86 11.73 13.46
C LEU A 242 24.33 11.92 13.85
N THR A 243 24.73 11.37 15.00
CA THR A 243 26.12 11.26 15.43
C THR A 243 26.71 9.94 14.96
N LEU A 244 27.87 10.01 14.30
CA LEU A 244 28.63 8.86 13.82
C LEU A 244 29.55 8.29 14.91
N ALA A 245 30.10 7.10 14.66
CA ALA A 245 31.04 6.44 15.57
C ALA A 245 32.34 7.22 15.85
N ASP A 246 32.73 8.16 14.98
CA ASP A 246 33.87 9.07 15.20
C ASP A 246 33.55 10.32 16.04
N GLY A 247 32.27 10.47 16.45
CA GLY A 247 31.76 11.61 17.21
C GLY A 247 31.37 12.82 16.36
N SER A 248 31.53 12.77 15.03
CA SER A 248 31.01 13.81 14.14
C SER A 248 29.48 13.74 14.03
N THR A 249 28.84 14.87 13.78
CA THR A 249 27.37 14.96 13.61
C THR A 249 27.04 15.36 12.17
N GLN A 250 26.06 14.66 11.59
CA GLN A 250 25.50 14.90 10.27
C GLN A 250 24.05 15.35 10.42
N ALA A 251 23.74 16.54 9.91
CA ALA A 251 22.37 17.02 9.84
C ALA A 251 21.54 16.14 8.88
N VAL A 252 20.27 15.96 9.22
CA VAL A 252 19.27 15.22 8.44
C VAL A 252 18.16 16.16 8.02
N SER A 253 17.76 16.10 6.75
CA SER A 253 16.57 16.79 6.26
C SER A 253 15.92 16.00 5.12
N GLY A 254 14.61 16.09 4.94
CA GLY A 254 13.93 15.43 3.83
C GLY A 254 12.43 15.33 3.97
N GLN A 255 11.86 14.39 3.23
CA GLN A 255 10.41 14.14 3.20
C GLN A 255 10.11 12.64 3.30
N MET A 256 8.96 12.33 3.90
CA MET A 256 8.48 10.97 4.12
C MET A 256 7.00 10.86 3.75
N ASN A 257 6.65 9.81 2.99
CA ASN A 257 5.28 9.38 2.81
C ASN A 257 5.03 8.14 3.66
N LEU A 258 3.95 8.17 4.44
CA LEU A 258 3.38 6.98 5.06
C LEU A 258 2.24 6.47 4.17
N TYR A 259 2.29 5.19 3.82
CA TYR A 259 1.25 4.47 3.08
C TYR A 259 0.64 3.36 3.94
N THR A 260 -0.64 3.06 3.73
CA THR A 260 -1.37 1.96 4.39
C THR A 260 -1.38 2.04 5.93
N GLY A 261 -0.95 3.17 6.50
CA GLY A 261 -0.77 3.39 7.94
C GLY A 261 0.52 2.86 8.56
N TYR A 262 1.45 2.27 7.79
CA TYR A 262 2.73 1.77 8.34
C TYR A 262 3.91 1.76 7.35
N GLU A 263 3.68 1.66 6.04
CA GLU A 263 4.75 1.61 5.04
C GLU A 263 5.40 2.99 4.90
N TRP A 264 6.57 3.15 5.51
CA TRP A 264 7.33 4.39 5.54
C TRP A 264 8.24 4.45 4.31
N ARG A 265 8.15 5.54 3.56
CA ARG A 265 8.99 5.83 2.39
C ARG A 265 9.55 7.24 2.48
N ALA A 266 10.80 7.37 2.89
CA ALA A 266 11.48 8.66 2.97
C ALA A 266 12.59 8.83 1.95
N THR A 267 12.81 10.07 1.51
CA THR A 267 14.05 10.50 0.88
C THR A 267 14.67 11.57 1.77
N LEU A 268 15.84 11.27 2.34
CA LEU A 268 16.56 12.12 3.27
C LEU A 268 17.91 12.51 2.69
N ASP A 269 18.29 13.77 2.83
CA ASP A 269 19.69 14.19 2.80
C ASP A 269 20.29 13.99 4.20
N ILE A 270 21.45 13.33 4.25
CA ILE A 270 22.24 13.14 5.46
C ILE A 270 23.69 13.52 5.10
N GLY A 271 24.16 14.64 5.63
CA GLY A 271 25.52 15.13 5.35
C GLY A 271 25.79 15.49 3.88
N GLY A 272 24.79 15.91 3.11
CA GLY A 272 24.91 16.21 1.68
C GLY A 272 24.82 14.99 0.75
N GLN A 273 24.48 13.81 1.29
CA GLN A 273 24.22 12.60 0.51
C GLN A 273 22.76 12.18 0.66
N SER A 274 22.11 11.88 -0.47
CA SER A 274 20.73 11.42 -0.50
C SER A 274 20.61 9.91 -0.23
N TYR A 275 19.77 9.56 0.74
CA TYR A 275 19.38 8.21 1.13
C TYR A 275 17.88 8.01 0.93
N ARG A 276 17.48 6.77 0.66
CA ARG A 276 16.08 6.35 0.72
C ARG A 276 15.88 5.44 1.93
N GLN A 277 14.82 5.67 2.68
CA GLN A 277 14.37 4.76 3.73
C GLN A 277 13.12 4.02 3.24
N VAL A 278 13.14 2.71 3.46
CA VAL A 278 12.00 1.80 3.33
C VAL A 278 11.93 1.13 4.70
N LEU A 279 10.89 1.45 5.47
CA LEU A 279 10.62 0.88 6.79
C LEU A 279 9.18 0.37 6.80
#